data_AF-A0A6C0BQQ2-F1
#
_entry.id   AF-A0A6C0BQQ2-F1
#
_cell.length_a   1.000
_cell.length_b   1.000
_cell.length_c   1.000
_cell.angle_alpha   90.00
_cell.angle_beta   90.00
_cell.angle_gamma   90.00
#
_symmetry.space_group_name_H-M   'P 1'
#
loop_
_entity.id
_entity.type
_entity.pdbx_description
1 polymer ?
#
loop_
_entity_poly.entity_id
_entity_poly.type
_entity_poly.pdbx_seq_one_letter_code
_entity_poly.pdbx_strand_id
1 'polypeptide(L)' 'MLRLGLIGLGAHMCDKLLPVLQGMSDVSLEYGCCRSQDILEVRQKQYGFKNITTEWKQVLPNVDA' A
#
# COMPACT_ATOMS: atom_id res chain seq x y z
N MET A 1 -13.51 -2.35 9.08
CA MET A 1 -12.67 -1.99 7.92
C MET A 1 -11.26 -2.42 8.24
N LEU A 2 -10.73 -3.40 7.51
CA LEU A 2 -9.40 -4.00 7.69
C LEU A 2 -8.33 -3.04 7.15
N ARG A 3 -7.39 -2.63 7.99
CA ARG A 3 -6.29 -1.74 7.62
C ARG A 3 -5.16 -2.56 7.03
N LEU A 4 -4.79 -2.29 5.78
CA LEU A 4 -3.74 -3.02 5.09
C LEU A 4 -2.46 -2.21 4.91
N GLY A 5 -1.33 -2.89 5.10
CA GLY A 5 0.00 -2.43 4.75
C GLY A 5 0.60 -3.26 3.62
N LEU A 6 0.89 -2.65 2.48
CA LEU A 6 1.44 -3.37 1.33
C LEU A 6 2.95 -3.16 1.22
N ILE A 7 3.72 -4.23 1.43
CA ILE A 7 5.18 -4.25 1.30
C ILE A 7 5.57 -4.91 -0.03
N GLY A 8 6.35 -4.18 -0.84
CA GLY A 8 6.79 -4.64 -2.16
C GLY A 8 5.82 -4.26 -3.28
N LEU A 9 5.72 -2.96 -3.57
CA LEU A 9 4.88 -2.39 -4.65
C LEU A 9 5.47 -2.60 -6.06
N GLY A 10 5.75 -3.85 -6.42
CA GLY A 10 6.16 -4.23 -7.77
C GLY A 10 5.00 -4.26 -8.77
N ALA A 11 5.32 -4.38 -10.06
CA ALA A 11 4.33 -4.37 -11.15
C ALA A 11 3.17 -5.36 -10.92
N HIS A 12 3.47 -6.61 -10.53
CA HIS A 12 2.43 -7.61 -10.28
C HIS A 12 1.40 -7.19 -9.21
N MET A 13 1.88 -6.61 -8.10
CA MET A 13 1.00 -6.13 -7.03
C MET A 13 0.15 -4.95 -7.50
N CYS A 14 0.75 -4.03 -8.25
CA CYS A 14 0.07 -2.85 -8.75
C CYS A 14 -0.96 -3.15 -9.84
N ASP A 15 -0.64 -4.09 -10.73
CA ASP A 15 -1.47 -4.36 -11.91
C ASP A 15 -2.59 -5.36 -11.62
N LYS A 16 -2.43 -6.22 -10.60
CA LYS A 16 -3.39 -7.29 -10.29
C LYS A 16 -4.04 -7.18 -8.92
N LEU A 17 -3.26 -6.93 -7.87
CA LEU A 17 -3.80 -6.98 -6.50
C LEU A 17 -4.49 -5.67 -6.12
N LEU A 18 -3.84 -4.53 -6.38
CA LEU A 18 -4.35 -3.22 -5.97
C LEU A 18 -5.74 -2.87 -6.56
N PRO A 19 -6.04 -3.13 -7.84
CA PRO A 19 -7.38 -2.86 -8.39
C PRO A 19 -8.48 -3.67 -7.69
N VAL A 20 -8.17 -4.91 -7.28
CA VAL A 20 -9.12 -5.75 -6.53
C VAL A 20 -9.34 -5.17 -5.13
N LEU A 21 -8.27 -4.82 -4.42
CA LEU A 21 -8.35 -4.26 -3.06
C LEU A 21 -9.09 -2.91 -3.03
N GLN A 22 -8.93 -2.07 -4.06
CA GLN A 22 -9.69 -0.81 -4.17
C GLN A 22 -11.20 -1.01 -4.40
N GLY A 23 -11.59 -2.16 -4.95
CA GLY A 23 -13.00 -2.53 -5.11
C GLY A 23 -13.63 -3.09 -3.83
N MET A 24 -12.84 -3.36 -2.78
CA MET A 24 -13.32 -3.92 -1.52
C MET A 24 -13.67 -2.80 -0.54
N SER A 25 -14.94 -2.70 -0.16
CA SER A 25 -15.44 -1.64 0.74
C SER A 25 -15.06 -1.84 2.21
N ASP A 26 -14.65 -3.06 2.58
CA ASP A 26 -14.26 -3.44 3.92
C ASP A 26 -12.75 -3.32 4.18
N VAL A 27 -11.98 -2.82 3.21
CA VAL A 27 -10.52 -2.65 3.27
C VAL A 27 -10.12 -1.17 3.21
N SER A 28 -9.09 -0.79 3.96
CA SER A 28 -8.43 0.52 3.83
C SER A 28 -6.94 0.34 3.58
N LEU A 29 -6.42 0.99 2.54
CA LEU A 29 -4.99 1.01 2.22
C LEU A 29 -4.27 2.08 3.07
N GLU A 30 -3.77 1.70 4.24
CA GLU A 30 -3.15 2.62 5.18
C GLU A 30 -1.68 2.91 4.85
N TYR A 31 -0.93 1.88 4.42
CA TYR A 31 0.50 1.98 4.18
C TYR A 31 0.91 1.34 2.85
N GLY A 32 1.69 2.07 2.06
CA GLY A 32 2.47 1.53 0.95
C GLY A 32 3.96 1.52 1.31
N CYS A 33 4.66 0.43 1.01
CA CYS A 33 6.08 0.30 1.30
C CYS A 33 6.85 -0.35 0.15
N CYS A 34 7.94 0.29 -0.30
CA CYS A 34 8.90 -0.30 -1.23
C CYS A 34 10.25 0.42 -1.13
N ARG A 35 11.28 -0.06 -1.83
CA ARG A 35 12.65 0.47 -1.70
C ARG A 35 12.88 1.81 -2.44
N SER A 36 11.92 2.28 -3.24
CA SER A 36 12.07 3.46 -4.10
C SER A 36 11.04 4.53 -3.72
N GLN A 37 11.54 5.68 -3.26
CA GLN A 37 10.71 6.80 -2.87
C GLN A 37 9.88 7.34 -4.05
N ASP A 38 10.50 7.49 -5.22
CA ASP A 38 9.82 7.99 -6.43
C ASP A 38 8.63 7.09 -6.82
N ILE A 39 8.80 5.77 -6.72
CA ILE A 39 7.72 4.81 -6.97
C ILE A 39 6.62 5.00 -5.93
N LEU A 40 6.96 5.14 -4.64
CA LEU A 40 5.96 5.33 -3.59
C LEU A 40 5.08 6.56 -3.83
N GLU A 41 5.65 7.69 -4.21
CA GLU A 41 4.89 8.92 -4.45
C GLU A 41 3.92 8.79 -5.63
N VAL A 42 4.36 8.13 -6.71
CA VAL A 42 3.48 7.81 -7.84
C VAL A 42 2.35 6.89 -7.41
N ARG A 43 2.68 5.82 -6.68
CA ARG A 43 1.71 4.81 -6.23
C ARG A 43 0.75 5.34 -5.17
N GLN A 44 1.18 6.25 -4.31
CA GLN A 44 0.33 6.94 -3.35
C GLN A 44 -0.79 7.69 -4.05
N LYS A 45 -0.46 8.46 -5.09
CA LYS A 45 -1.43 9.21 -5.89
C LYS A 45 -2.38 8.30 -6.68
N GLN A 46 -1.86 7.20 -7.22
CA GLN A 46 -2.65 6.25 -8.01
C GLN A 46 -3.62 5.43 -7.16
N TYR A 47 -3.16 4.95 -6.00
CA TYR A 47 -3.90 3.96 -5.21
C TYR A 47 -4.50 4.51 -3.91
N GLY A 48 -4.12 5.72 -3.50
CA GLY A 48 -4.69 6.40 -2.36
C GLY A 48 -4.17 5.91 -1.00
N PHE A 49 -2.93 5.40 -0.94
CA PHE A 49 -2.31 5.06 0.35
C PHE A 49 -2.24 6.30 1.26
N LYS A 50 -2.69 6.16 2.52
CA LYS A 50 -2.64 7.28 3.47
C LYS A 50 -1.21 7.63 3.87
N ASN A 51 -0.37 6.61 4.01
CA ASN A 51 1.04 6.75 4.36
C ASN A 51 1.91 5.96 3.39
N ILE A 52 3.13 6.43 3.17
CA ILE A 52 4.17 5.73 2.40
C ILE A 52 5.49 5.75 3.16
N THR A 53 6.25 4.66 3.07
CA THR A 53 7.57 4.56 3.70
C THR A 53 8.48 3.60 2.93
N THR A 54 9.79 3.81 3.00
CA THR A 54 10.78 2.85 2.52
C THR A 54 11.15 1.81 3.58
N GLU A 55 10.70 1.99 4.83
CA GLU A 55 11.04 1.17 5.99
C GLU A 55 9.86 0.27 6.42
N TRP A 56 9.90 -0.99 6.01
CA TRP A 56 8.82 -1.95 6.25
C TRP A 56 8.44 -2.12 7.72
N LYS A 57 9.39 -1.95 8.64
CA LYS A 57 9.14 -2.06 10.09
C LYS A 57 8.18 -0.99 10.62
N GLN A 58 8.07 0.15 9.94
CA GLN A 58 7.14 1.22 10.32
C GLN A 58 5.69 0.90 9.93
N VAL A 59 5.48 -0.06 9.01
CA VAL A 59 4.15 -0.49 8.55
C VAL A 59 3.44 -1.30 9.63
N LEU A 60 4.14 -2.29 10.20
CA LEU A 60 3.56 -3.31 11.09
C LEU A 60 2.71 -2.78 12.26
N PRO A 61 3.12 -1.76 13.03
CA PRO A 61 2.33 -1.32 14.19
C PRO A 61 1.04 -0.56 13.81
N ASN A 62 0.86 -0.20 12.54
CA ASN A 62 -0.19 0.70 12.09
C ASN A 62 -1.29 0.03 11.26
N VAL A 63 -1.18 -1.27 11.00
CA VAL A 63 -2.07 -2.03 10.12
C VAL A 63 -2.55 -3.31 10.81
N ASP A 64 -3.64 -3.88 10.31
CA ASP A 64 -4.18 -5.16 10.79
C ASP A 64 -3.57 -6.34 10.03
N ALA A 65 -3.19 -6.13 8.76
CA ALA A 65 -2.51 -7.11 7.91
C ALA A 65 -1.54 -6.47 6.91
#